data_AF-A0A8D9RXR7-F1
#
_entry.id   AF-A0A8D9RXR7-F1
#
_cell.length_a   1.000
_cell.length_b   1.000
_cell.length_c   1.000
_cell.angle_alpha   90.00
_cell.angle_beta   90.00
_cell.angle_gamma   90.00
#
_symmetry.space_group_name_H-M   'P 1'
#
loop_
_entity.id
_entity.type
_entity.pdbx_description
1 polymer ?
#
loop_
_entity_poly.entity_id
_entity_poly.type
_entity_poly.pdbx_seq_one_letter_code
_entity_poly.pdbx_strand_id
1 'polypeptide(L)'
;MRIQATDERHYLVEVFTKLGFNQDDSQLLADTLVDADLRGISSHGIQRLAWYRRMIKEGTIIPQNKAKIIRELPGSVLVDANQNMGQLATVLATQ
;
A
#
# COMPACT_ATOMS: atom_id res chain seq x y z
N MET A 1 5.09 -12.00 19.20
CA MET A 1 6.30 -11.15 19.26
C MET A 1 5.84 -9.71 19.41
N ARG A 2 6.47 -8.89 20.26
CA ARG A 2 6.18 -7.45 20.35
C ARG A 2 7.30 -6.68 19.66
N ILE A 3 6.94 -5.68 18.88
CA ILE A 3 7.86 -4.78 18.18
C ILE A 3 7.35 -3.34 18.32
N GLN A 4 8.23 -2.35 18.25
CA GLN A 4 7.82 -0.96 18.25
C GLN A 4 7.26 -0.59 16.87
N ALA A 5 6.21 0.22 16.83
CA ALA A 5 5.60 0.67 15.57
C ALA A 5 6.58 1.44 14.66
N THR A 6 7.58 2.11 15.24
CA THR A 6 8.65 2.78 14.49
C THR A 6 9.54 1.77 13.76
N ASP A 7 9.89 0.67 14.42
CA ASP A 7 10.76 -0.36 13.86
C ASP A 7 10.02 -1.13 12.76
N GLU A 8 8.74 -1.43 12.99
CA GLU A 8 7.87 -2.05 12.00
C GLU A 8 7.73 -1.18 10.73
N ARG A 9 7.48 0.12 10.91
CA ARG A 9 7.39 1.08 9.82
C ARG A 9 8.68 1.15 9.01
N HIS A 10 9.84 1.32 9.67
CA HIS A 10 11.13 1.38 8.97
C HIS A 10 11.39 0.09 8.17
N TYR A 11 11.14 -1.06 8.77
CA TYR A 11 11.25 -2.35 8.08
C TYR A 11 10.35 -2.42 6.84
N LEU A 12 9.08 -2.05 6.97
CA LEU A 12 8.13 -2.08 5.86
C LEU A 12 8.51 -1.12 4.73
N VAL A 13 8.95 0.11 5.05
CA VAL A 13 9.42 1.07 4.05
C VAL A 13 10.59 0.49 3.25
N GLU A 14 11.59 -0.07 3.92
CA GLU A 14 12.73 -0.70 3.24
C GLU A 14 12.29 -1.84 2.32
N VAL A 15 11.34 -2.67 2.77
CA VAL A 15 10.85 -3.78 1.96
C VAL A 15 10.09 -3.27 0.73
N PHE A 16 9.15 -2.33 0.88
CA PHE A 16 8.40 -1.80 -0.26
C PHE A 16 9.31 -1.08 -1.26
N THR A 17 10.31 -0.34 -0.79
CA THR A 17 11.30 0.29 -1.67
C THR A 17 12.08 -0.77 -2.45
N LYS A 18 12.51 -1.87 -1.81
CA LYS A 18 13.16 -3.00 -2.49
C LYS A 18 12.22 -3.77 -3.44
N LEU A 19 10.91 -3.73 -3.20
CA LEU A 19 9.90 -4.28 -4.10
C LEU A 19 9.61 -3.37 -5.31
N GLY A 20 10.21 -2.17 -5.37
CA GLY A 20 10.17 -1.28 -6.52
C GLY A 20 9.18 -0.12 -6.42
N PHE A 21 8.60 0.13 -5.25
CA PHE A 21 7.84 1.35 -4.98
C PHE A 21 8.79 2.55 -4.78
N ASN A 22 8.30 3.76 -5.06
CA ASN A 22 9.04 4.97 -4.71
C ASN A 22 8.94 5.26 -3.21
N GLN A 23 9.72 6.23 -2.71
CA GLN A 23 9.80 6.51 -1.27
C GLN A 23 8.45 6.88 -0.64
N ASP A 24 7.67 7.72 -1.30
CA ASP A 24 6.38 8.20 -0.77
C ASP A 24 5.33 7.07 -0.74
N ASP A 25 5.26 6.27 -1.80
CA ASP A 25 4.37 5.10 -1.88
C ASP A 25 4.78 4.07 -0.80
N SER A 26 6.08 3.81 -0.64
CA SER A 26 6.59 2.91 0.41
C SER A 26 6.20 3.36 1.81
N GLN A 27 6.30 4.67 2.08
CA GLN A 27 5.90 5.26 3.37
C GLN A 27 4.41 5.09 3.62
N LEU A 28 3.58 5.44 2.63
CA LEU A 28 2.13 5.30 2.73
C LEU A 28 1.71 3.84 2.96
N LEU A 29 2.28 2.91 2.19
CA LEU A 29 1.99 1.47 2.34
C LEU A 29 2.40 0.95 3.73
N ALA A 30 3.59 1.32 4.22
CA ALA A 30 4.03 0.97 5.55
C ALA A 30 3.07 1.50 6.63
N ASP A 31 2.67 2.77 6.54
CA ASP A 31 1.76 3.38 7.49
C ASP A 31 0.41 2.65 7.54
N THR A 32 -0.14 2.24 6.40
CA THR A 32 -1.41 1.49 6.38
C THR A 32 -1.34 0.15 7.11
N LEU A 33 -0.21 -0.57 7.03
CA LEU A 33 -0.05 -1.87 7.68
C LEU A 33 0.21 -1.70 9.19
N VAL A 34 1.06 -0.74 9.57
CA VAL A 34 1.34 -0.43 10.98
C VAL A 34 0.07 0.05 11.69
N ASP A 35 -0.75 0.86 11.03
CA ASP A 35 -2.02 1.33 11.58
C ASP A 35 -3.01 0.17 11.82
N ALA A 36 -3.03 -0.84 10.93
CA ALA A 36 -3.81 -2.05 11.15
C ALA A 36 -3.29 -2.87 12.35
N ASP A 37 -1.98 -3.04 12.49
CA ASP A 37 -1.38 -3.76 13.63
C ASP A 37 -1.60 -3.03 14.96
N LEU A 38 -1.45 -1.71 14.99
CA LEU A 38 -1.73 -0.88 16.17
C LEU A 38 -3.20 -0.95 16.62
N ARG A 39 -4.12 -1.14 15.69
CA ARG A 39 -5.56 -1.35 15.99
C ARG A 39 -5.92 -2.79 16.33
N GLY A 40 -4.95 -3.71 16.36
CA GLY A 40 -5.18 -5.12 16.63
C GLY A 40 -5.84 -5.87 15.46
N ILE A 41 -5.82 -5.32 14.25
CA ILE A 41 -6.35 -5.94 13.03
C ILE A 41 -5.21 -6.65 12.30
N SER A 42 -4.58 -7.61 12.97
CA SER A 42 -3.34 -8.25 12.50
C SER A 42 -3.48 -8.97 11.15
N SER A 43 -4.71 -9.36 10.77
CA SER A 43 -5.00 -9.93 9.45
C SER A 43 -4.77 -8.95 8.28
N HIS A 44 -4.64 -7.65 8.57
CA HIS A 44 -4.42 -6.57 7.60
C HIS A 44 -3.13 -5.77 7.86
N GLY A 45 -2.32 -6.16 8.85
CA GLY A 45 -1.03 -5.56 9.15
C GLY A 45 0.13 -6.22 8.39
N ILE A 46 1.31 -6.26 9.01
CA ILE A 46 2.56 -6.79 8.44
C ILE A 46 2.43 -8.20 7.87
N GLN A 47 1.50 -9.01 8.38
CA GLN A 47 1.20 -10.36 7.86
C GLN A 47 0.89 -10.34 6.35
N ARG A 48 0.30 -9.27 5.82
CA ARG A 48 -0.03 -9.15 4.38
C ARG A 48 1.20 -9.08 3.47
N LEU A 49 2.37 -8.74 4.01
CA LEU A 49 3.60 -8.56 3.23
C LEU A 49 3.96 -9.81 2.40
N ALA A 50 3.77 -11.00 2.96
CA ALA A 50 4.03 -12.26 2.25
C ALA A 50 3.14 -12.40 1.00
N TRP A 51 1.88 -11.98 1.10
CA TRP A 51 0.94 -12.04 -0.02
C TRP A 51 1.24 -10.95 -1.06
N TYR A 52 1.49 -9.71 -0.64
CA TYR A 52 1.85 -8.63 -1.57
C TYR A 52 3.13 -8.93 -2.33
N ARG A 53 4.18 -9.42 -1.67
CA ARG A 53 5.40 -9.86 -2.33
C ARG A 53 5.12 -10.93 -3.40
N ARG A 54 4.25 -11.89 -3.11
CA ARG A 54 3.84 -12.92 -4.08
C ARG A 54 3.12 -12.31 -5.28
N MET A 55 2.13 -11.45 -5.05
CA MET A 55 1.36 -10.79 -6.12
C MET A 55 2.25 -9.91 -7.02
N ILE A 56 3.24 -9.22 -6.43
CA ILE A 56 4.23 -8.44 -7.19
C ILE A 56 5.10 -9.38 -8.04
N LYS A 57 5.59 -10.49 -7.46
CA LYS A 57 6.39 -11.48 -8.19
C LYS A 57 5.60 -12.13 -9.34
N GLU A 58 4.30 -12.35 -9.14
CA GLU A 58 3.39 -12.92 -10.15
C GLU A 58 2.93 -11.88 -11.19
N GLY A 59 3.31 -10.61 -11.05
CA GLY A 59 2.91 -9.53 -11.97
C GLY A 59 1.44 -9.12 -11.83
N THR A 60 0.75 -9.55 -10.77
CA THR A 60 -0.62 -9.09 -10.45
C THR A 60 -0.62 -7.66 -9.92
N ILE A 61 0.46 -7.25 -9.27
CA ILE A 61 0.70 -5.88 -8.81
C ILE A 61 1.96 -5.37 -9.49
N ILE A 62 1.88 -4.20 -10.12
CA ILE A 62 2.99 -3.53 -10.80
C ILE A 62 3.33 -2.23 -10.04
N PRO A 63 4.36 -2.23 -9.19
CA PRO A 63 4.69 -1.09 -8.32
C PRO A 63 4.93 0.23 -9.07
N GLN A 64 5.43 0.15 -10.30
CA GLN A 64 5.76 1.32 -11.12
C GLN A 64 4.53 1.96 -11.78
N ASN A 65 3.41 1.26 -11.85
CA ASN A 65 2.18 1.83 -12.39
C ASN A 65 1.65 2.92 -11.46
N LYS A 66 0.80 3.81 -11.97
CA LYS A 66 0.19 4.87 -11.16
C LYS A 66 -1.32 4.85 -11.34
N ALA A 67 -2.02 4.97 -10.21
CA ALA A 67 -3.46 5.17 -10.22
C ALA A 67 -3.78 6.53 -10.84
N LYS A 68 -4.93 6.63 -11.51
CA LYS A 68 -5.35 7.85 -12.21
C LYS A 68 -6.85 8.05 -12.10
N ILE A 69 -7.26 9.30 -11.94
CA ILE A 69 -8.67 9.68 -12.11
C ILE A 69 -8.95 9.67 -13.61
N ILE A 70 -9.93 8.87 -14.04
CA ILE A 70 -10.34 8.77 -15.45
C ILE A 70 -11.67 9.45 -15.73
N ARG A 71 -12.44 9.77 -14.67
CA ARG A 71 -13.68 10.53 -14.77
C ARG A 71 -14.00 11.18 -13.44
N GLU A 72 -14.48 12.42 -13.52
CA GLU A 72 -14.96 13.19 -12.39
C GLU A 72 -16.35 13.76 -12.73
N LEU A 73 -17.26 13.72 -11.77
CA LEU A 73 -18.61 14.26 -11.83
C LEU A 73 -18.92 14.95 -10.50
N PRO A 74 -19.94 15.83 -10.42
CA PRO A 74 -20.38 16.38 -9.15
C PRO A 74 -20.68 15.26 -8.14
N GLY A 75 -19.87 15.18 -7.07
CA GLY A 75 -20.01 14.21 -6.00
C GLY A 75 -19.53 12.78 -6.29
N SER A 76 -18.84 12.51 -7.41
CA SER A 76 -18.24 11.18 -7.65
C SER A 76 -16.99 11.22 -8.52
N VAL A 77 -16.07 10.28 -8.25
CA VAL A 77 -14.82 10.10 -9.00
C VAL A 77 -14.65 8.64 -9.38
N LEU A 78 -14.12 8.38 -10.58
CA LEU A 78 -13.71 7.05 -11.04
C LEU A 78 -12.19 7.01 -11.14
N VAL A 79 -11.58 6.17 -10.30
CA VAL A 79 -10.14 5.93 -10.27
C VAL A 79 -9.83 4.58 -10.91
N ASP A 80 -8.96 4.59 -11.92
CA ASP A 80 -8.30 3.40 -12.43
C ASP A 80 -7.04 3.15 -11.60
N ALA A 81 -7.04 2.07 -10.81
CA ALA A 81 -5.92 1.67 -9.96
C ALA A 81 -4.70 1.18 -10.77
N ASN A 82 -4.87 0.89 -12.06
CA ASN A 82 -3.82 0.56 -13.01
C ASN A 82 -2.90 -0.59 -12.53
N GLN A 83 -3.48 -1.67 -11.98
CA GLN A 83 -2.76 -2.81 -11.41
C GLN A 83 -1.72 -2.45 -10.32
N ASN A 84 -1.89 -1.31 -9.63
CA ASN A 84 -1.08 -0.98 -8.48
C ASN A 84 -1.81 -1.33 -7.16
N MET A 85 -1.16 -1.11 -6.02
CA MET A 85 -1.67 -1.33 -4.67
C MET A 85 -2.97 -0.55 -4.44
N GLY A 86 -3.96 -1.23 -3.86
CA GLY A 86 -5.26 -0.64 -3.58
C GLY A 86 -5.18 0.58 -2.65
N GLN A 87 -4.27 0.57 -1.68
CA GLN A 87 -4.03 1.69 -0.76
C GLN A 87 -3.70 2.99 -1.50
N LEU A 88 -2.88 2.91 -2.56
CA LEU A 88 -2.49 4.07 -3.36
C LEU A 88 -3.67 4.61 -4.17
N ALA A 89 -4.48 3.72 -4.74
CA ALA A 89 -5.69 4.10 -5.46
C ALA A 89 -6.75 4.72 -4.55
N THR A 90 -6.94 4.17 -3.34
CA THR A 90 -7.89 4.70 -2.36
C THR A 90 -7.51 6.11 -1.94
N VAL A 91 -6.22 6.37 -1.66
CA VAL A 91 -5.77 7.73 -1.30
C VAL A 91 -6.10 8.73 -2.39
N LEU A 92 -5.89 8.39 -3.67
CA LEU A 92 -6.27 9.25 -4.79
C LEU A 92 -7.79 9.45 -4.89
N ALA A 93 -8.59 8.45 -4.51
CA ALA A 93 -10.05 8.51 -4.59
C ALA A 93 -10.70 9.27 -3.42
N THR A 94 -9.99 9.46 -2.31
CA THR A 94 -10.54 10.04 -1.07
C THR A 94 -9.87 11.35 -0.63
N GLN A 95 -8.94 11.88 -1.43
CA GLN A 95 -8.44 13.25 -1.26
C GLN A 95 -9.53 14.26 -1.61
#